data_AF-A0A286ERC9-F1
#
_entry.id   AF-A0A286ERC9-F1
#
_cell.length_a   1.000
_cell.length_b   1.000
_cell.length_c   1.000
_cell.angle_alpha   90.00
_cell.angle_beta   90.00
_cell.angle_gamma   90.00
#
_symmetry.space_group_name_H-M   'P 1'
#
loop_
_entity.id
_entity.type
_entity.pdbx_description
1 polymer ?
#
loop_
_entity_poly.entity_id
_entity_poly.type
_entity_poly.pdbx_seq_one_letter_code
_entity_poly.pdbx_strand_id
1 'polypeptide(L)'
;MQTAGDLQFASPTDLTKFLACRPAMRLDLAVARGQLARADEVLDSLLAQGLEHEPRYLQTFKDRELSVTEFGHLKSTPEALTAAQAPTLTAMECGCAKAEPGATGDRL
;
A
#
# COMPACT_ATOMS: atom_id res chain seq x y z
N MET A 1 2.30 3.42 8.33
CA MET A 1 3.57 4.13 8.14
C MET A 1 4.72 3.21 8.48
N GLN A 2 5.76 3.23 7.66
CA GLN A 2 6.94 2.35 7.80
C GLN A 2 8.21 3.19 7.91
N THR A 3 9.27 2.63 8.51
CA THR A 3 10.57 3.28 8.66
C THR A 3 11.67 2.41 8.00
N ALA A 4 12.60 3.06 7.31
CA ALA A 4 13.87 2.44 6.90
C ALA A 4 15.01 3.41 7.19
N GLY A 5 15.83 3.11 8.21
CA GLY A 5 16.77 4.08 8.77
C GLY A 5 16.05 5.34 9.24
N ASP A 6 16.51 6.50 8.76
CA ASP A 6 15.91 7.80 9.08
C ASP A 6 14.71 8.18 8.18
N LEU A 7 14.42 7.37 7.14
CA LEU A 7 13.31 7.63 6.22
C LEU A 7 11.99 7.06 6.75
N GLN A 8 10.91 7.86 6.62
CA GLN A 8 9.53 7.44 6.90
C GLN A 8 8.75 7.37 5.59
N PHE A 9 8.12 6.21 5.34
CA PHE A 9 7.25 5.99 4.19
C PHE A 9 5.79 6.08 4.59
N ALA A 10 5.05 6.93 3.89
CA ALA A 10 3.61 7.05 4.00
C ALA A 10 2.94 6.21 2.91
N SER A 11 2.05 5.31 3.33
CA SER A 11 1.11 4.63 2.45
C SER A 11 -0.10 5.53 2.14
N PRO A 12 -0.93 5.18 1.13
CA PRO A 12 -2.21 5.86 0.91
C PRO A 12 -3.10 5.87 2.16
N THR A 13 -3.06 4.79 2.96
CA THR A 13 -3.80 4.72 4.24
C THR A 13 -3.31 5.77 5.25
N ASP A 14 -2.00 6.03 5.30
CA ASP A 14 -1.42 7.05 6.18
C ASP A 14 -1.88 8.45 5.77
N LEU A 15 -1.99 8.72 4.46
CA LEU A 15 -2.55 9.97 3.95
C LEU A 15 -4.02 10.12 4.32
N THR A 16 -4.84 9.08 4.10
CA THR A 16 -6.26 9.11 4.47
C THR A 16 -6.44 9.36 5.97
N LYS A 17 -5.64 8.69 6.82
CA LYS A 17 -5.65 8.94 8.27
C LYS A 17 -5.23 10.35 8.64
N PHE A 18 -4.19 10.89 8.00
CA PHE A 18 -3.77 12.28 8.22
C PHE A 18 -4.88 13.28 7.89
N LEU A 19 -5.61 13.05 6.79
CA LEU A 19 -6.72 13.90 6.36
C LEU A 19 -7.97 13.74 7.26
N ALA A 20 -8.28 12.52 7.67
CA ALA A 20 -9.49 12.23 8.44
C ALA A 20 -9.32 12.48 9.96
N CYS A 21 -8.15 12.17 10.52
CA CYS A 21 -7.91 12.20 11.97
C CYS A 21 -6.42 12.38 12.29
N ARG A 22 -5.97 13.64 12.39
CA ARG A 22 -4.58 13.97 12.78
C ARG A 22 -4.11 13.30 14.08
N PRO A 23 -4.93 13.18 15.15
CA PRO A 23 -4.53 12.46 16.36
C PRO A 23 -4.15 10.99 16.08
N ALA A 24 -4.90 10.28 15.24
CA ALA A 24 -4.58 8.90 14.87
C ALA A 24 -3.23 8.81 14.17
N MET A 25 -2.94 9.75 13.25
CA MET A 25 -1.63 9.81 12.59
C MET A 25 -0.47 10.08 13.57
N ARG A 26 -0.69 10.86 14.63
CA ARG A 26 0.33 11.08 15.68
C ARG A 26 0.63 9.80 16.47
N LEU A 27 -0.38 8.98 16.73
CA LEU A 27 -0.19 7.67 17.37
C LEU A 27 0.58 6.73 16.46
N ASP A 28 0.24 6.68 15.18
CA ASP A 28 0.97 5.87 14.18
C ASP A 28 2.44 6.30 14.08
N LEU A 29 2.74 7.62 14.13
CA LEU A 29 4.12 8.14 14.20
C LEU A 29 4.85 7.69 15.46
N ALA A 30 4.19 7.75 16.62
CA ALA A 30 4.79 7.36 17.89
C ALA A 30 5.12 5.85 17.90
N VAL A 31 4.24 5.01 17.34
CA VAL A 31 4.50 3.58 17.14
C VAL A 31 5.69 3.37 16.20
N ALA A 32 5.72 4.04 15.04
CA ALA A 32 6.82 3.90 14.06
C ALA A 32 8.19 4.35 14.62
N ARG A 33 8.21 5.25 15.60
CA ARG A 33 9.42 5.72 16.30
C ARG A 33 9.79 4.86 17.52
N GLY A 34 9.05 3.80 17.81
CA GLY A 34 9.27 2.95 18.99
C GLY A 34 8.89 3.61 20.32
N GLN A 35 8.08 4.68 20.30
CA GLN A 35 7.65 5.42 21.49
C GLN A 35 6.38 4.81 22.13
N LEU A 36 5.59 4.07 21.35
CA LEU A 36 4.40 3.35 21.80
C LEU A 36 4.39 1.94 21.22
N ALA A 37 3.82 1.00 21.97
CA ALA A 37 3.48 -0.31 21.43
C ALA A 37 2.17 -0.21 20.63
N ARG A 38 2.09 -1.00 19.55
CA ARG A 38 0.88 -1.09 18.73
C ARG A 38 -0.14 -1.98 19.43
N ALA A 39 -1.38 -1.52 19.53
CA ALA A 39 -2.50 -2.32 20.00
C ALA A 39 -3.32 -2.77 18.78
N ASP A 40 -3.19 -4.04 18.40
CA ASP A 40 -3.83 -4.59 17.20
C ASP A 40 -4.61 -5.87 17.55
N GLU A 41 -5.88 -5.75 17.93
CA GLU A 41 -6.75 -6.92 18.08
C GLU A 41 -7.44 -7.31 16.76
N VAL A 42 -7.53 -6.38 15.81
CA VAL A 42 -8.36 -6.55 14.59
C VAL A 42 -7.57 -6.38 13.29
N LEU A 43 -6.31 -5.95 13.37
CA LEU A 43 -5.53 -5.61 12.18
C LEU A 43 -5.33 -6.81 11.26
N ASP A 44 -5.00 -7.96 11.82
CA ASP A 44 -4.75 -9.18 11.05
C ASP A 44 -6.01 -9.64 10.32
N SER A 45 -7.17 -9.51 10.96
CA SER A 45 -8.47 -9.82 10.35
C SER A 45 -8.79 -8.88 9.18
N LEU A 46 -8.52 -7.57 9.35
CA LEU A 46 -8.70 -6.58 8.28
C LEU A 46 -7.73 -6.83 7.12
N LEU A 47 -6.48 -7.19 7.42
CA LEU A 47 -5.48 -7.50 6.40
C LEU A 47 -5.88 -8.74 5.60
N ALA A 48 -6.32 -9.80 6.27
CA ALA A 48 -6.80 -11.02 5.62
C ALA A 48 -7.99 -10.74 4.69
N GLN A 49 -8.96 -9.94 5.14
CA GLN A 49 -10.09 -9.53 4.30
C GLN A 49 -9.65 -8.69 3.09
N GLY A 50 -8.67 -7.80 3.26
CA GLY A 50 -8.11 -7.02 2.16
C GLY A 50 -7.48 -7.90 1.08
N LEU A 51 -6.66 -8.87 1.49
CA LEU A 51 -6.00 -9.82 0.59
C LEU A 51 -6.99 -10.71 -0.16
N GLU A 52 -8.11 -11.09 0.48
CA GLU A 52 -9.18 -11.85 -0.18
C GLU A 52 -9.98 -10.97 -1.16
N HIS A 53 -10.23 -9.71 -0.79
CA HIS A 53 -10.99 -8.78 -1.61
C HIS A 53 -10.26 -8.39 -2.89
N GLU A 54 -8.93 -8.24 -2.84
CA GLU A 54 -8.15 -7.68 -3.94
C GLU A 54 -8.27 -8.47 -5.25
N PRO A 55 -8.05 -9.81 -5.31
CA PRO A 55 -8.25 -10.57 -6.54
C PRO A 55 -9.67 -10.48 -7.09
N ARG A 56 -10.68 -10.53 -6.21
CA ARG A 56 -12.09 -10.42 -6.57
C ARG A 56 -12.37 -9.05 -7.20
N TYR A 57 -11.82 -8.01 -6.62
CA TYR A 57 -11.96 -6.65 -7.13
C TYR A 57 -11.30 -6.50 -8.50
N LEU A 58 -10.11 -7.05 -8.70
CA LEU A 58 -9.42 -7.02 -10.00
C LEU A 58 -10.15 -7.79 -11.09
N GLN A 59 -10.81 -8.89 -10.73
CA GLN A 59 -11.65 -9.61 -11.66
C GLN A 59 -12.75 -8.72 -12.24
N THR A 60 -13.33 -7.81 -11.45
CA THR A 60 -14.37 -6.89 -11.95
C THR A 60 -13.88 -5.92 -13.04
N PHE A 61 -12.58 -5.61 -13.08
CA PHE A 61 -12.00 -4.81 -14.17
C PHE A 61 -11.83 -5.65 -15.43
N LYS A 62 -11.34 -6.89 -15.27
CA LYS A 62 -11.19 -7.86 -16.37
C LYS A 62 -12.53 -8.18 -17.02
N ASP A 63 -13.57 -8.40 -16.22
CA ASP A 63 -14.94 -8.66 -16.69
C ASP A 63 -15.55 -7.47 -17.46
N ARG A 64 -15.03 -6.26 -17.23
CA ARG A 64 -15.43 -5.03 -17.92
C ARG A 64 -14.51 -4.68 -19.10
N GLU A 65 -13.63 -5.60 -19.49
CA GLU A 65 -12.63 -5.42 -20.55
C GLU A 65 -11.69 -4.22 -20.29
N LEU A 66 -11.47 -3.87 -19.01
CA LEU A 66 -10.56 -2.82 -18.59
C LEU A 66 -9.16 -3.39 -18.34
N SER A 67 -8.13 -2.59 -18.66
CA SER A 67 -6.73 -2.97 -18.46
C SER A 67 -6.28 -2.79 -17.01
N VAL A 68 -5.57 -3.80 -16.50
CA VAL A 68 -4.92 -3.79 -15.18
C VAL A 68 -3.43 -4.07 -15.39
N THR A 69 -2.57 -3.23 -14.80
CA THR A 69 -1.12 -3.40 -14.82
C THR A 69 -0.62 -3.74 -13.42
N GLU A 70 -0.03 -4.92 -13.27
CA GLU A 70 0.52 -5.41 -12.00
C GLU A 70 2.05 -5.24 -11.97
N PHE A 71 2.59 -4.63 -10.91
CA PHE A 71 4.02 -4.31 -10.77
C PHE A 71 4.80 -5.24 -9.82
N GLY A 72 4.19 -6.36 -9.41
CA GLY A 72 4.76 -7.25 -8.40
C GLY A 72 4.93 -6.59 -7.02
N HIS A 73 5.44 -7.33 -6.04
CA HIS A 73 5.74 -6.77 -4.72
C HIS A 73 7.08 -6.03 -4.73
N LEU A 74 7.01 -4.71 -4.59
CA LEU A 74 8.17 -3.86 -4.43
C LEU A 74 8.60 -3.84 -2.96
N LYS A 75 9.90 -3.91 -2.71
CA LYS A 75 10.46 -3.63 -1.39
C LYS A 75 10.16 -2.18 -1.02
N SER A 76 9.86 -1.92 0.24
CA SER A 76 9.66 -0.55 0.76
C SER A 76 11.00 0.17 1.01
N THR A 77 11.90 0.14 0.03
CA THR A 77 13.15 0.92 0.05
C THR A 77 13.05 2.13 -0.88
N PRO A 78 13.83 3.20 -0.63
CA PRO A 78 13.82 4.38 -1.50
C PRO A 78 14.13 4.05 -2.95
N GLU A 79 15.08 3.14 -3.17
CA GLU A 79 15.56 2.76 -4.50
C GLU A 79 14.50 1.96 -5.27
N ALA A 80 13.83 1.02 -4.59
CA ALA A 80 12.77 0.22 -5.19
C ALA A 80 11.54 1.09 -5.56
N LEU A 81 11.17 2.04 -4.70
CA LEU A 81 10.09 2.97 -4.99
C LEU A 81 10.44 3.94 -6.12
N THR A 82 11.67 4.45 -6.15
CA THR A 82 12.15 5.31 -7.24
C THR A 82 12.14 4.57 -8.58
N ALA A 83 12.60 3.31 -8.59
CA ALA A 83 12.58 2.49 -9.80
C ALA A 83 11.15 2.20 -10.28
N ALA A 84 10.19 2.06 -9.37
CA ALA A 84 8.78 1.82 -9.69
C ALA A 84 8.02 3.06 -10.18
N GLN A 85 8.55 4.26 -9.96
CA GLN A 85 7.87 5.50 -10.33
C GLN A 85 7.61 5.59 -11.84
N ALA A 86 8.64 5.39 -12.67
CA ALA A 86 8.52 5.46 -14.13
C ALA A 86 7.48 4.49 -14.71
N PRO A 87 7.51 3.17 -14.42
CA PRO A 87 6.51 2.25 -14.95
C PRO A 87 5.10 2.53 -14.43
N THR A 88 4.96 3.03 -13.19
CA THR A 88 3.67 3.47 -12.64
C THR A 88 3.10 4.64 -13.44
N LEU A 89 3.93 5.66 -13.73
CA LEU A 89 3.51 6.82 -14.52
C LEU A 89 3.14 6.43 -15.94
N THR A 90 3.93 5.60 -16.61
CA THR A 90 3.61 5.11 -17.95
C THR A 90 2.26 4.37 -17.98
N ALA A 91 1.97 3.52 -16.99
CA ALA A 91 0.67 2.84 -16.93
C ALA A 91 -0.50 3.83 -16.75
N MET A 92 -0.33 4.87 -15.92
CA MET A 92 -1.33 5.93 -15.76
C MET A 92 -1.56 6.71 -17.07
N GLU A 93 -0.48 7.06 -17.77
CA GLU A 93 -0.52 7.79 -19.05
C GLU A 93 -1.14 6.96 -20.19
N CYS A 94 -0.89 5.65 -20.21
CA CYS A 94 -1.50 4.72 -21.17
C CYS A 94 -2.99 4.45 -20.89
N GLY A 95 -3.59 5.10 -19.88
CA GLY A 95 -4.99 4.95 -19.55
C GLY A 95 -5.32 3.61 -18.91
N CYS A 96 -4.38 2.98 -18.22
CA CYS A 96 -4.71 1.77 -17.45
C CYS A 96 -5.78 2.12 -16.42
N ALA A 97 -6.79 1.26 -16.30
CA ALA A 97 -7.86 1.48 -15.34
C ALA A 97 -7.38 1.26 -13.91
N LYS A 98 -6.33 0.43 -13.72
CA LYS A 98 -5.68 0.21 -12.45
C LYS A 98 -4.21 -0.20 -12.59
N ALA A 99 -3.38 0.33 -11.69
CA ALA A 99 -1.95 0.07 -11.58
C ALA A 99 -1.64 -0.27 -10.11
N GLU A 100 -1.13 -1.48 -9.81
CA GLU A 100 -0.91 -1.89 -8.41
C GLU A 100 0.27 -2.85 -8.19
N PRO A 101 0.80 -2.94 -6.95
CA PRO A 101 1.76 -3.98 -6.58
C PRO A 101 1.07 -5.34 -6.55
N GLY A 102 1.59 -6.34 -7.26
CA GLY A 102 0.98 -7.67 -7.36
C GLY A 102 0.99 -8.45 -6.04
N ALA A 103 -0.08 -9.20 -5.77
CA ALA A 103 -0.25 -10.03 -4.58
C ALA A 103 0.37 -11.42 -4.78
N THR A 104 1.66 -11.58 -4.45
CA THR A 104 2.28 -12.91 -4.33
C THR A 104 3.09 -13.01 -3.04
N GLY A 105 2.47 -13.61 -2.02
CA GLY A 105 2.97 -14.77 -1.30
C GLY A 105 4.10 -14.65 -0.27
N ASP A 106 5.07 -13.74 -0.39
CA ASP A 106 6.23 -13.76 0.52
C ASP A 106 6.49 -12.40 1.18
N ARG A 107 6.10 -12.30 2.45
CA ARG A 107 6.61 -11.33 3.42
C ARG A 107 7.26 -12.11 4.57
N LEU A 108 8.59 -12.15 4.57
CA LEU A 108 9.43 -12.29 5.76
C LEU A 108 10.28 -11.03 5.89
#